data_AF-A0AAV6AIP0-F1
#
_entry.id   AF-A0AAV6AIP0-F1
#
_cell.length_a   1.000
_cell.length_b   1.000
_cell.length_c   1.000
_cell.angle_alpha   90.00
_cell.angle_beta   90.00
_cell.angle_gamma   90.00
#
_symmetry.space_group_name_H-M   'P 1'
#
loop_
_entity.id
_entity.type
_entity.pdbx_description
1 polymer ?
#
loop_
_entity_poly.entity_id
_entity_poly.type
_entity_poly.pdbx_seq_one_letter_code
_entity_poly.pdbx_strand_id
1 'polypeptide(L)'
;NSVTTVLVPGGEPSVLSDYCREKCGVVLGRGIGDLQGRAFRVAHMGHVNAPMVFGVLGAIEMALEALAIPHGRGGLEAAVEYLGREVRP
;
A
#
# COMPACT_ATOMS: atom_id res chain seq x y z
N ASN A 1 4.60 -4.43 15.91
CA ASN A 1 5.06 -5.01 14.63
C ASN A 1 3.89 -5.71 13.97
N SER A 2 3.32 -5.10 12.94
CA SER A 2 2.20 -5.68 12.20
C SER A 2 2.41 -5.59 10.68
N VAL A 3 1.61 -6.35 9.94
CA VAL A 3 1.54 -6.34 8.48
C VAL A 3 0.07 -6.28 8.10
N THR A 4 -0.28 -5.43 7.13
CA THR A 4 -1.66 -5.35 6.63
C THR A 4 -1.76 -6.12 5.33
N THR A 5 -2.67 -7.09 5.25
CA THR A 5 -3.00 -7.78 4.00
C THR A 5 -4.16 -7.08 3.32
N VAL A 6 -3.99 -6.70 2.06
CA VAL A 6 -4.99 -6.01 1.24
C VAL A 6 -5.44 -6.94 0.13
N LEU A 7 -6.73 -7.29 0.14
CA LEU A 7 -7.35 -8.08 -0.92
C LEU A 7 -7.52 -7.24 -2.18
N VAL A 8 -7.38 -7.87 -3.34
CA VAL A 8 -7.65 -7.27 -4.66
C VAL A 8 -8.78 -8.07 -5.33
N PRO A 9 -10.05 -7.71 -5.09
CA PRO A 9 -11.18 -8.46 -5.63
C PRO A 9 -11.23 -8.34 -7.16
N GLY A 10 -11.24 -9.47 -7.86
CA GLY A 10 -11.40 -9.50 -9.32
C GLY A 10 -10.22 -8.94 -10.12
N GLY A 11 -9.09 -8.62 -9.48
CA GLY A 11 -7.87 -8.12 -10.12
C GLY A 11 -6.65 -8.96 -9.78
N GLU A 12 -5.54 -8.70 -10.47
CA GLU A 12 -4.28 -9.41 -10.27
C GLU A 12 -3.32 -8.54 -9.40
N PRO A 13 -3.05 -8.90 -8.12
CA PRO A 13 -2.22 -8.10 -7.24
C PRO A 13 -0.77 -7.92 -7.72
N SER A 14 -0.28 -8.87 -8.51
CA SER A 14 1.07 -8.86 -9.12
C SER A 14 1.29 -7.59 -9.92
N VAL A 15 0.33 -7.21 -10.78
CA VAL A 15 0.42 -6.03 -11.68
C VAL A 15 0.70 -4.76 -10.88
N LEU A 16 -0.04 -4.54 -9.78
CA LEU A 16 0.19 -3.41 -8.87
C LEU A 16 1.55 -3.51 -8.19
N SER A 17 1.88 -4.69 -7.63
CA SER A 17 3.13 -4.88 -6.88
C SER A 17 4.39 -4.77 -7.74
N ASP A 18 4.32 -5.21 -9.00
CA ASP A 18 5.41 -5.14 -9.96
C ASP A 18 5.61 -3.68 -10.41
N TYR A 19 4.52 -2.92 -10.66
CA TYR A 19 4.61 -1.48 -10.91
C TYR A 19 5.26 -0.73 -9.74
N CYS A 20 4.81 -1.01 -8.50
CA CYS A 20 5.39 -0.39 -7.30
C CYS A 20 6.89 -0.67 -7.21
N ARG A 21 7.31 -1.91 -7.47
CA ARG A 21 8.73 -2.30 -7.44
C ARG A 21 9.53 -1.58 -8.53
N GLU A 22 9.04 -1.59 -9.76
CA GLU A 22 9.80 -1.18 -10.93
C GLU A 22 9.80 0.33 -11.16
N LYS A 23 8.72 1.03 -10.80
CA LYS A 23 8.58 2.47 -11.02
C LYS A 23 8.78 3.29 -9.75
N CYS A 24 8.48 2.73 -8.58
CA CYS A 24 8.49 3.46 -7.31
C CYS A 24 9.62 3.04 -6.38
N GLY A 25 10.30 1.91 -6.65
CA GLY A 25 11.26 1.32 -5.72
C GLY A 25 10.63 0.78 -4.43
N VAL A 26 9.31 0.53 -4.44
CA VAL A 26 8.56 0.02 -3.27
C VAL A 26 8.21 -1.44 -3.47
N VAL A 27 8.67 -2.30 -2.56
CA VAL A 27 8.35 -3.73 -2.59
C VAL A 27 7.15 -4.03 -1.70
N LEU A 28 6.07 -4.49 -2.32
CA LEU A 28 4.90 -5.03 -1.61
C LEU A 28 5.06 -6.53 -1.40
N GLY A 29 4.68 -7.02 -0.22
CA GLY A 29 4.66 -8.45 0.05
C GLY A 29 3.56 -9.15 -0.74
N ARG A 30 3.77 -10.41 -1.12
CA ARG A 30 2.72 -11.23 -1.76
C ARG A 30 1.81 -11.86 -0.72
N GLY A 31 0.54 -12.10 -1.07
CA GLY A 31 -0.35 -12.97 -0.31
C GLY A 31 0.25 -14.38 -0.13
N ILE A 32 -0.08 -15.02 0.99
CA ILE A 32 0.44 -16.34 1.38
C ILE A 32 -0.75 -17.29 1.60
N GLY A 33 -0.56 -18.59 1.32
CA GLY A 33 -1.61 -19.60 1.49
C GLY A 33 -2.82 -19.29 0.60
N ASP A 34 -4.01 -19.33 1.17
CA ASP A 34 -5.29 -19.11 0.45
C ASP A 34 -5.43 -17.71 -0.19
N LEU A 35 -4.52 -16.79 0.13
CA LEU A 35 -4.47 -15.43 -0.41
C LEU A 35 -3.41 -15.25 -1.51
N GLN A 36 -2.67 -16.30 -1.87
CA GLN A 36 -1.72 -16.25 -2.97
C GLN A 36 -2.42 -15.86 -4.27
N GLY A 37 -1.88 -14.87 -4.99
CA GLY A 37 -2.48 -14.33 -6.22
C GLY A 37 -3.75 -13.49 -6.00
N ARG A 38 -4.19 -13.28 -4.76
CA ARG A 38 -5.45 -12.56 -4.43
C ARG A 38 -5.25 -11.33 -3.55
N ALA A 39 -4.08 -11.19 -2.94
CA ALA A 39 -3.75 -10.10 -2.05
C ALA A 39 -2.27 -9.69 -2.15
N PHE A 40 -1.99 -8.47 -1.70
CA PHE A 40 -0.65 -8.01 -1.36
C PHE A 40 -0.58 -7.62 0.12
N ARG A 41 0.62 -7.39 0.63
CA ARG A 41 0.90 -7.09 2.03
C ARG A 41 1.76 -5.84 2.16
N VAL A 42 1.35 -4.95 3.06
CA VAL A 42 2.09 -3.75 3.46
C VAL A 42 2.74 -4.01 4.80
N ALA A 43 4.07 -4.02 4.85
CA ALA A 43 4.82 -4.20 6.08
C ALA A 43 5.00 -2.87 6.81
N HIS A 44 4.72 -2.85 8.11
CA HIS A 44 4.93 -1.72 9.02
C HIS A 44 5.51 -2.22 10.35
N MET A 45 6.64 -2.92 10.26
CA MET A 45 7.34 -3.56 11.38
C MET A 45 8.78 -3.09 11.50
N GLY A 46 9.29 -3.06 12.73
CA GLY A 46 10.67 -2.68 13.01
C GLY A 46 10.85 -1.16 13.03
N HIS A 47 11.99 -0.69 12.52
CA HIS A 47 12.28 0.74 12.44
C HIS A 47 11.52 1.36 11.26
N VAL A 48 10.34 1.87 11.54
CA VAL A 48 9.44 2.50 10.58
C VAL A 48 8.96 3.83 11.16
N ASN A 49 8.82 4.85 10.31
CA ASN A 49 8.27 6.15 10.68
C ASN A 49 7.17 6.58 9.69
N ALA A 50 6.45 7.64 10.04
CA ALA A 50 5.31 8.11 9.24
C ALA A 50 5.68 8.44 7.77
N PRO A 51 6.79 9.17 7.47
CA PRO A 51 7.22 9.39 6.08
C PRO A 51 7.43 8.11 5.26
N MET A 52 8.00 7.05 5.86
CA MET A 52 8.16 5.76 5.17
C MET A 52 6.81 5.14 4.81
N VAL A 53 5.84 5.19 5.73
CA VAL A 53 4.48 4.69 5.47
C VAL A 53 3.79 5.53 4.40
N PHE A 54 3.92 6.85 4.45
CA PHE A 54 3.39 7.76 3.43
C PHE A 54 3.96 7.46 2.04
N GLY A 55 5.27 7.17 1.94
CA GLY A 55 5.89 6.77 0.69
C GLY A 55 5.28 5.49 0.11
N VAL A 56 4.99 4.50 0.95
CA VAL A 56 4.32 3.26 0.50
C VAL A 56 2.89 3.52 0.05
N LEU A 57 2.11 4.29 0.81
CA LEU A 57 0.72 4.61 0.45
C LEU A 57 0.64 5.45 -0.83
N GLY A 58 1.52 6.45 -0.98
CA GLY A 58 1.62 7.25 -2.19
C GLY A 58 2.02 6.43 -3.42
N ALA A 59 2.95 5.48 -3.27
CA ALA A 59 3.32 4.57 -4.36
C ALA A 59 2.15 3.67 -4.79
N ILE A 60 1.35 3.18 -3.83
CA ILE A 60 0.15 2.39 -4.12
C ILE A 60 -0.88 3.24 -4.88
N GLU A 61 -1.18 4.45 -4.40
CA GLU A 61 -2.14 5.34 -5.04
C GLU A 61 -1.70 5.76 -6.45
N MET A 62 -0.41 6.06 -6.63
CA MET A 62 0.17 6.33 -7.95
C MET A 62 0.07 5.11 -8.89
N ALA A 63 0.31 3.89 -8.39
CA ALA A 63 0.21 2.67 -9.19
C ALA A 63 -1.24 2.38 -9.61
N LEU A 64 -2.21 2.56 -8.70
CA LEU A 64 -3.63 2.40 -9.00
C LEU A 64 -4.07 3.33 -10.13
N GLU A 65 -3.68 4.61 -10.08
CA GLU A 65 -3.94 5.59 -11.12
C GLU A 65 -3.26 5.22 -12.45
N ALA A 66 -1.95 4.94 -12.42
CA ALA A 66 -1.17 4.66 -13.62
C ALA A 66 -1.60 3.39 -14.36
N LEU A 67 -2.13 2.41 -13.64
CA LEU A 67 -2.63 1.14 -14.18
C LEU A 67 -4.13 1.18 -14.50
N ALA A 68 -4.79 2.33 -14.31
CA ALA A 68 -6.24 2.49 -14.48
C ALA A 68 -7.06 1.45 -13.67
N ILE A 69 -6.59 1.07 -12.49
CA ILE A 69 -7.31 0.17 -11.58
C ILE A 69 -8.40 1.00 -10.89
N PRO A 70 -9.69 0.58 -10.91
CA PRO A 70 -10.74 1.31 -10.21
C PRO A 70 -10.46 1.44 -8.70
N HIS A 71 -10.42 2.69 -8.20
CA HIS A 71 -10.15 2.99 -6.80
C HIS A 71 -10.76 4.34 -6.39
N GLY A 72 -10.91 4.56 -5.08
CA GLY A 72 -11.19 5.89 -4.53
C GLY A 72 -9.90 6.69 -4.37
N ARG A 73 -10.01 8.02 -4.33
CA ARG A 73 -8.88 8.94 -4.11
C ARG A 73 -8.74 9.30 -2.64
N GLY A 74 -7.55 9.79 -2.25
CA GLY A 74 -7.28 10.35 -0.93
C GLY A 74 -6.79 9.31 0.09
N GLY A 75 -6.24 8.18 -0.37
CA GLY A 75 -5.74 7.14 0.52
C GLY A 75 -4.57 7.61 1.38
N LEU A 76 -3.62 8.32 0.77
CA LEU A 76 -2.53 8.97 1.49
C LEU A 76 -3.02 10.12 2.40
N GLU A 77 -3.93 10.95 1.88
CA GLU A 77 -4.50 12.08 2.62
C GLU A 77 -5.17 11.63 3.92
N ALA A 78 -5.99 10.58 3.87
CA ALA A 78 -6.62 10.00 5.05
C ALA A 78 -5.61 9.56 6.12
N ALA A 79 -4.46 9.02 5.71
CA ALA A 79 -3.40 8.63 6.65
C ALA A 79 -2.72 9.86 7.28
N VAL A 80 -2.50 10.92 6.51
CA VAL A 80 -1.95 12.19 7.00
C VAL A 80 -2.91 12.85 7.98
N GLU A 81 -4.20 12.94 7.65
CA GLU A 81 -5.22 13.50 8.53
C GLU A 81 -5.34 12.73 9.85
N TYR A 82 -5.37 11.39 9.76
CA TYR A 82 -5.41 10.53 10.94
C TYR A 82 -4.21 10.80 11.85
N LEU A 83 -2.99 10.67 11.33
CA LEU A 83 -1.80 10.84 12.15
C LEU A 83 -1.68 12.27 12.69
N GLY A 84 -2.01 13.29 11.88
CA GLY A 84 -2.02 14.69 12.32
C GLY A 84 -3.01 14.98 13.45
N ARG A 85 -4.14 14.24 13.53
CA ARG A 85 -5.06 14.32 14.68
C ARG A 85 -4.51 13.62 15.91
N GLU A 86 -3.91 12.44 15.74
CA GLU A 86 -3.45 11.60 16.86
C GLU A 86 -2.15 12.10 17.50
N VAL A 87 -1.33 12.89 16.79
CA VAL A 87 -0.05 13.42 17.29
C VAL A 87 -0.11 14.92 17.63
N ARG A 88 -1.30 15.47 17.83
CA ARG A 88 -1.46 16.86 18.30
C ARG A 88 -0.70 17.07 19.61
N PRO A 89 -0.09 18.25 19.81
CA PRO A 89 0.62 18.58 21.06
C PRO A 89 -0.32 18.63 22.26
#